data_AF-A0A6H1NIS7-F1
#
_entry.id   AF-A0A6H1NIS7-F1
#
_cell.length_a   1.000
_cell.length_b   1.000
_cell.length_c   1.000
_cell.angle_alpha   90.00
_cell.angle_beta   90.00
_cell.angle_gamma   90.00
#
_symmetry.space_group_name_H-M   'P 1'
#
loop_
_entity.id
_entity.type
_entity.pdbx_description
1 polymer ?
#
loop_
_entity_poly.entity_id
_entity_poly.type
_entity_poly.pdbx_seq_one_letter_code
_entity_poly.pdbx_strand_id
1 'polypeptide(L)'
;MQGEELKSRALVVAVATACGGAEEEWNLRWGLTYLKLEDAGRQKLLPKRGEPLDRAALQEAAVDAEVLLRAIEVRKSELHQLALLKAEPLLAKLDDDLQTTTEKNGRKAAECWVDLTDYLRRLVLLFSPDLVETDSRGHADLTVVVDRLAGFSTQTGVKEWTALSVQILSAYELAQHTGWYSMDSGPNVYASYGDEFAHYRVQAGRKASQLARASAYLAPEAELAPAAAIRLDRYDPARSAFRASVIVGVFIGIAVTVALWLLDVSAYAWEIWGHTAPIVLLPVVAGCAVAMRHARRQ
;
A
#
# COMPACT_ATOMS: atom_id res chain seq x y z
N MET A 1 -49.80 -36.54 9.59
CA MET A 1 -48.46 -35.98 9.35
C MET A 1 -47.61 -37.06 8.69
N GLN A 2 -47.32 -36.92 7.40
CA GLN A 2 -46.32 -37.75 6.74
C GLN A 2 -44.96 -37.32 7.32
N GLY A 3 -44.33 -38.18 8.12
CA GLY A 3 -42.97 -37.93 8.57
C GLY A 3 -42.02 -38.16 7.40
N GLU A 4 -41.14 -37.20 7.12
CA GLU A 4 -40.06 -37.40 6.15
C GLU A 4 -39.13 -38.52 6.63
N GLU A 5 -38.69 -39.36 5.69
CA GLU A 5 -37.73 -40.43 5.97
C GLU A 5 -36.40 -39.86 6.46
N LEU A 6 -35.77 -40.57 7.41
CA LEU A 6 -34.43 -40.21 7.87
C LEU A 6 -33.45 -40.31 6.70
N LYS A 7 -32.82 -39.19 6.35
CA LYS A 7 -31.82 -39.11 5.28
C LYS A 7 -30.60 -39.98 5.59
N SER A 8 -29.88 -40.40 4.56
CA SER A 8 -28.70 -41.27 4.69
C SER A 8 -27.62 -40.64 5.57
N ARG A 9 -26.88 -41.48 6.31
CA ARG A 9 -25.78 -41.05 7.18
C ARG A 9 -24.75 -40.21 6.41
N ALA A 10 -24.38 -40.63 5.21
CA ALA A 10 -23.38 -39.95 4.38
C ALA A 10 -23.81 -38.53 4.00
N LEU A 11 -25.08 -38.33 3.63
CA LEU A 11 -25.59 -37.01 3.25
C LEU A 11 -25.61 -36.05 4.44
N VAL A 12 -26.11 -36.50 5.60
CA VAL A 12 -26.20 -35.68 6.82
C VAL A 12 -24.81 -35.24 7.28
N VAL A 13 -23.83 -36.16 7.25
CA VAL A 13 -22.45 -35.86 7.62
C VAL A 13 -21.83 -34.89 6.62
N ALA A 14 -21.95 -35.13 5.31
CA ALA A 14 -21.36 -34.26 4.28
C ALA A 14 -21.86 -32.81 4.36
N VAL A 15 -23.18 -32.61 4.54
CA VAL A 15 -23.77 -31.27 4.68
C VAL A 15 -23.30 -30.61 5.98
N ALA A 16 -23.25 -31.35 7.08
CA ALA A 16 -22.83 -30.80 8.36
C ALA A 16 -21.36 -30.37 8.37
N THR A 17 -20.46 -31.16 7.77
CA THR A 17 -19.04 -30.82 7.65
C THR A 17 -18.84 -29.59 6.76
N ALA A 18 -19.60 -29.47 5.67
CA ALA A 18 -19.60 -28.27 4.82
C ALA A 18 -20.06 -27.00 5.56
N CYS A 19 -20.89 -27.13 6.59
CA CYS A 19 -21.32 -26.04 7.46
C CYS A 19 -20.44 -25.84 8.72
N GLY A 20 -19.25 -26.45 8.77
CA GLY A 20 -18.30 -26.31 9.88
C GLY A 20 -18.59 -27.21 11.10
N GLY A 21 -19.48 -28.19 10.97
CA GLY A 21 -19.74 -29.20 11.99
C GLY A 21 -18.66 -30.29 12.05
N ALA A 22 -18.42 -30.85 13.25
CA ALA A 22 -17.47 -31.94 13.42
C ALA A 22 -18.06 -33.28 12.91
N GLU A 23 -17.31 -33.97 12.06
CA GLU A 23 -17.76 -35.21 11.40
C GLU A 23 -18.18 -36.29 12.42
N GLU A 24 -17.37 -36.50 13.48
CA GLU A 24 -17.63 -37.47 14.54
C GLU A 24 -18.91 -37.18 15.33
N GLU A 25 -19.17 -35.90 15.61
CA GLU A 25 -20.36 -35.45 16.32
C GLU A 25 -21.64 -35.76 15.53
N TRP A 26 -21.63 -35.45 14.23
CA TRP A 26 -22.78 -35.68 13.36
C TRP A 26 -22.99 -37.15 13.02
N ASN A 27 -21.91 -37.94 12.96
CA ASN A 27 -21.98 -39.40 12.92
C ASN A 27 -22.71 -39.96 14.16
N LEU A 28 -22.36 -39.48 15.35
CA LEU A 28 -22.97 -39.90 16.62
C LEU A 28 -24.44 -39.49 16.72
N ARG A 29 -24.76 -38.24 16.35
CA ARG A 29 -26.15 -37.72 16.35
C ARG A 29 -27.05 -38.50 15.40
N TRP A 30 -26.56 -38.83 14.21
CA TRP A 30 -27.30 -39.65 13.26
C TRP A 30 -27.54 -41.05 13.82
N GLY A 31 -26.51 -41.71 14.37
CA GLY A 31 -26.61 -43.03 14.97
C GLY A 31 -27.60 -43.10 16.14
N LEU A 32 -27.57 -42.10 17.04
CA LEU A 32 -28.52 -41.99 18.15
C LEU A 32 -29.97 -41.78 17.67
N THR A 33 -30.16 -41.01 16.59
CA THR A 33 -31.48 -40.76 16.01
C THR A 33 -32.04 -42.03 15.36
N TYR A 34 -31.20 -42.78 14.65
CA TYR A 34 -31.54 -44.08 14.09
C TYR A 34 -32.02 -45.05 15.18
N LEU A 35 -31.23 -45.23 16.24
CA LEU A 35 -31.57 -46.11 17.36
C LEU A 35 -32.89 -45.71 18.04
N LYS A 36 -33.11 -44.42 18.29
CA LYS A 36 -34.37 -43.94 18.88
C LYS A 36 -35.58 -44.20 17.99
N LEU A 37 -35.44 -44.09 16.67
CA LEU A 37 -36.51 -44.38 15.71
C LEU A 37 -36.78 -45.89 15.61
N GLU A 38 -35.73 -46.71 15.73
CA GLU A 38 -35.82 -48.17 15.80
C GLU A 38 -36.52 -48.64 17.07
N ASP A 39 -36.11 -48.15 18.24
CA ASP A 39 -36.73 -48.44 19.54
C ASP A 39 -38.20 -47.99 19.61
N ALA A 40 -38.53 -46.89 18.93
CA ALA A 40 -39.91 -46.39 18.83
C ALA A 40 -40.78 -47.16 17.81
N GLY A 41 -40.26 -48.22 17.19
CA GLY A 41 -40.98 -49.03 16.19
C GLY A 41 -41.32 -48.26 14.92
N ARG A 42 -40.67 -47.13 14.63
CA ARG A 42 -40.94 -46.25 13.49
C ARG A 42 -40.22 -46.73 12.23
N GLN A 43 -40.39 -48.00 11.87
CA GLN A 43 -39.67 -48.63 10.75
C GLN A 43 -39.90 -47.96 9.40
N LYS A 44 -41.03 -47.27 9.20
CA LYS A 44 -41.32 -46.47 7.99
C LYS A 44 -40.46 -45.21 7.84
N LEU A 45 -39.80 -44.77 8.90
CA LEU A 45 -38.91 -43.59 8.90
C LEU A 45 -37.44 -44.00 8.86
N LEU A 46 -37.13 -45.29 9.00
CA LEU A 46 -35.78 -45.81 8.92
C LEU A 46 -35.40 -45.99 7.45
N PRO A 47 -34.16 -45.66 7.05
CA PRO A 47 -33.67 -45.98 5.73
C PRO A 47 -33.71 -47.50 5.53
N LYS A 48 -34.37 -47.97 4.47
CA LYS A 48 -34.49 -49.40 4.16
C LYS A 48 -33.09 -50.00 3.96
N ARG A 49 -32.68 -50.95 4.82
CA ARG A 49 -31.47 -51.73 4.64
C ARG A 49 -31.66 -52.71 3.48
N GLY A 50 -30.90 -52.51 2.39
CA GLY A 50 -30.61 -53.60 1.44
C GLY A 50 -31.27 -53.54 0.06
N GLU A 51 -31.90 -52.44 -0.36
CA GLU A 51 -32.20 -52.26 -1.80
C GLU A 51 -30.98 -51.63 -2.50
N PRO A 52 -30.59 -52.10 -3.71
CA PRO A 52 -29.49 -51.56 -4.51
C PRO A 52 -29.84 -50.18 -5.12
N LEU A 53 -30.50 -49.33 -4.33
CA LEU A 53 -31.04 -48.06 -4.78
C LEU A 53 -29.99 -46.96 -4.84
N ASP A 54 -28.88 -47.06 -4.11
CA ASP A 54 -28.04 -45.86 -3.97
C ASP A 54 -26.61 -45.96 -4.47
N ARG A 55 -26.12 -47.05 -5.08
CA ARG A 55 -24.79 -46.95 -5.74
C ARG A 55 -24.86 -46.06 -6.99
N ALA A 56 -25.90 -46.23 -7.79
CA ALA A 56 -26.15 -45.40 -8.96
C ALA A 56 -26.52 -43.96 -8.55
N ALA A 57 -27.41 -43.78 -7.56
CA ALA A 57 -27.78 -42.45 -7.07
C ALA A 57 -26.62 -41.73 -6.35
N LEU A 58 -25.76 -42.45 -5.62
CA LEU A 58 -24.54 -41.87 -5.02
C LEU A 58 -23.49 -41.52 -6.09
N GLN A 59 -23.39 -42.31 -7.17
CA GLN A 59 -22.54 -41.96 -8.31
C GLN A 59 -23.06 -40.73 -9.06
N GLU A 60 -24.38 -40.64 -9.26
CA GLU A 60 -25.04 -39.49 -9.86
C GLU A 60 -24.83 -38.23 -9.00
N ALA A 61 -25.06 -38.32 -7.69
CA ALA A 61 -24.80 -37.23 -6.76
C ALA A 61 -23.33 -36.82 -6.71
N ALA A 62 -22.38 -37.76 -6.86
CA ALA A 62 -20.95 -37.45 -6.94
C ALA A 62 -20.60 -36.74 -8.24
N VAL A 63 -21.18 -37.16 -9.37
CA VAL A 63 -21.00 -36.48 -10.67
C VAL A 63 -21.58 -35.07 -10.62
N ASP A 64 -22.77 -34.89 -10.05
CA ASP A 64 -23.38 -33.58 -9.88
C ASP A 64 -22.55 -32.66 -8.97
N ALA A 65 -22.00 -33.21 -7.88
CA ALA A 65 -21.10 -32.48 -6.99
C ALA A 65 -19.80 -32.05 -7.70
N GLU A 66 -19.20 -32.92 -8.53
CA GLU A 66 -18.04 -32.56 -9.35
C GLU A 66 -18.37 -31.47 -10.38
N VAL A 67 -19.54 -31.54 -11.02
CA VAL A 67 -20.01 -30.53 -11.96
C VAL A 67 -20.21 -29.19 -11.26
N LEU A 68 -20.82 -29.19 -10.07
CA LEU A 68 -21.00 -27.99 -9.25
C LEU A 68 -19.66 -27.40 -8.80
N LEU A 69 -18.72 -28.23 -8.36
CA LEU A 69 -17.36 -27.78 -8.00
C LEU A 69 -16.67 -27.13 -9.18
N ARG A 70 -16.69 -27.75 -10.36
CA ARG A 70 -16.12 -27.16 -11.59
C ARG A 70 -16.82 -25.85 -11.96
N ALA A 71 -18.15 -25.78 -11.83
CA ALA A 71 -18.90 -24.55 -12.09
C ALA A 71 -18.51 -23.43 -11.10
N ILE A 72 -18.29 -23.75 -9.83
CA ILE A 72 -17.79 -22.81 -8.81
C ILE A 72 -16.37 -22.34 -9.15
N GLU A 73 -15.47 -23.25 -9.57
CA GLU A 73 -14.11 -22.91 -9.99
C GLU A 73 -14.09 -22.00 -11.22
N VAL A 74 -14.90 -22.31 -12.23
CA VAL A 74 -15.08 -21.46 -13.42
C VAL A 74 -15.61 -20.10 -12.99
N ARG A 75 -16.66 -20.04 -12.17
CA ARG A 75 -17.22 -18.76 -11.71
C ARG A 75 -16.23 -17.94 -10.89
N LYS A 76 -15.42 -18.60 -10.05
CA LYS A 76 -14.34 -17.95 -9.28
C LYS A 76 -13.29 -17.36 -10.21
N SER A 77 -12.89 -18.06 -11.27
CA SER A 77 -11.92 -17.56 -12.23
C SER A 77 -12.46 -16.39 -13.07
N GLU A 78 -13.73 -16.43 -13.48
CA GLU A 78 -14.42 -15.31 -14.14
C GLU A 78 -14.48 -14.06 -13.25
N LEU A 79 -14.88 -14.23 -11.99
CA LEU A 79 -14.95 -13.12 -11.04
C LEU A 79 -13.58 -12.51 -10.77
N HIS A 80 -12.54 -13.34 -10.68
CA HIS A 80 -11.17 -12.91 -10.52
C HIS A 80 -10.67 -12.11 -11.75
N GLN A 81 -10.95 -12.57 -12.97
CA GLN A 81 -10.63 -11.81 -14.19
C GLN A 81 -11.35 -10.46 -14.22
N LEU A 82 -12.62 -10.41 -13.85
CA LEU A 82 -13.38 -9.16 -13.77
C LEU A 82 -12.82 -8.22 -12.71
N ALA A 83 -12.39 -8.74 -11.56
CA ALA A 83 -11.74 -7.96 -10.51
C ALA A 83 -10.41 -7.36 -11.00
N LEU A 84 -9.58 -8.14 -11.70
CA LEU A 84 -8.34 -7.65 -12.31
C LEU A 84 -8.56 -6.55 -13.34
N LEU A 85 -9.55 -6.71 -14.22
CA LEU A 85 -9.87 -5.70 -15.23
C LEU A 85 -10.31 -4.37 -14.61
N LYS A 86 -10.99 -4.41 -13.45
CA LYS A 86 -11.35 -3.20 -12.70
C LYS A 86 -10.18 -2.62 -11.91
N ALA A 87 -9.26 -3.47 -11.45
CA ALA A 87 -8.11 -3.08 -10.65
C ALA A 87 -7.00 -2.41 -11.47
N GLU A 88 -6.76 -2.90 -12.67
CA GLU A 88 -5.61 -2.47 -13.48
C GLU A 88 -5.55 -0.95 -13.72
N PRO A 89 -6.65 -0.23 -14.03
CA PRO A 89 -6.60 1.22 -14.21
C PRO A 89 -6.16 1.96 -12.93
N LEU A 90 -6.57 1.48 -11.76
CA LEU A 90 -6.21 2.08 -10.48
C LEU A 90 -4.75 1.79 -10.13
N LEU A 91 -4.29 0.57 -10.36
CA LEU A 91 -2.89 0.16 -10.14
C LEU A 91 -1.95 0.86 -11.12
N ALA A 92 -2.33 0.98 -12.39
CA ALA A 92 -1.57 1.73 -13.40
C ALA A 92 -1.41 3.20 -13.01
N LYS A 93 -2.50 3.85 -12.55
CA LYS A 93 -2.45 5.24 -12.07
C LYS A 93 -1.61 5.40 -10.80
N LEU A 94 -1.60 4.40 -9.93
CA LEU A 94 -0.75 4.40 -8.73
C LEU A 94 0.74 4.22 -9.10
N ASP A 95 1.05 3.44 -10.13
CA ASP A 95 2.42 3.21 -10.59
C ASP A 95 3.07 4.44 -11.22
N ASP A 96 2.28 5.40 -11.73
CA ASP A 96 2.80 6.72 -12.15
C ASP A 96 3.46 7.48 -10.98
N ASP A 97 3.06 7.16 -9.75
CA ASP A 97 3.59 7.75 -8.52
C ASP A 97 4.69 6.89 -7.86
N LEU A 98 5.14 5.80 -8.51
CA LEU A 98 6.28 5.01 -8.02
C LEU A 98 7.53 5.88 -7.94
N GLN A 99 8.28 5.68 -6.86
CA GLN A 99 9.52 6.42 -6.64
C GLN A 99 10.54 6.19 -7.75
N THR A 100 11.28 7.25 -8.09
CA THR A 100 12.49 7.17 -8.89
C THR A 100 13.69 6.78 -8.03
N THR A 101 14.76 6.26 -8.65
CA THR A 101 15.99 5.83 -7.95
C THR A 101 16.85 7.02 -7.50
N THR A 102 16.24 8.18 -7.31
CA THR A 102 16.94 9.43 -6.96
C THR A 102 17.26 9.44 -5.47
N GLU A 103 18.55 9.56 -5.17
CA GLU A 103 19.07 9.69 -3.80
C GLU A 103 18.65 11.03 -3.18
N LYS A 104 18.30 10.99 -1.88
CA LYS A 104 17.85 12.15 -1.10
C LYS A 104 18.83 12.49 0.02
N ASN A 105 19.96 13.08 -0.34
CA ASN A 105 21.03 13.40 0.60
C ASN A 105 20.66 14.58 1.53
N GLY A 106 21.19 14.55 2.76
CA GLY A 106 21.00 15.59 3.79
C GLY A 106 19.68 15.51 4.55
N ARG A 107 18.94 14.40 4.44
CA ARG A 107 17.58 14.22 4.99
C ARG A 107 17.55 12.99 5.91
N LYS A 108 16.85 13.03 7.04
CA LYS A 108 16.71 11.84 7.90
C LYS A 108 16.06 10.68 7.12
N ALA A 109 16.38 9.43 7.48
CA ALA A 109 15.79 8.23 6.87
C ALA A 109 14.26 8.32 6.69
N ALA A 110 13.53 8.73 7.74
CA ALA A 110 12.08 8.92 7.66
C ALA A 110 11.65 9.84 6.50
N GLU A 111 12.38 10.92 6.23
CA GLU A 111 12.10 11.87 5.14
C GLU A 111 12.42 11.27 3.75
N CYS A 112 13.43 10.42 3.64
CA CYS A 112 13.81 9.75 2.40
C CYS A 112 12.78 8.70 1.96
N TRP A 113 12.23 7.98 2.94
CA TRP A 113 11.29 6.87 2.76
C TRP A 113 9.82 7.28 2.57
N VAL A 114 9.49 8.56 2.74
CA VAL A 114 8.09 9.05 2.69
C VAL A 114 7.35 8.63 1.42
N ASP A 115 7.94 8.77 0.23
CA ASP A 115 7.15 8.48 -0.98
C ASP A 115 6.97 6.97 -1.25
N LEU A 116 7.81 6.10 -0.69
CA LEU A 116 7.53 4.65 -0.67
C LEU A 116 6.38 4.43 0.30
N THR A 117 6.43 5.09 1.45
CA THR A 117 5.37 5.02 2.46
C THR A 117 4.03 5.49 1.89
N ASP A 118 3.99 6.59 1.14
CA ASP A 118 2.76 7.09 0.51
C ASP A 118 2.25 6.16 -0.59
N TYR A 119 3.14 5.67 -1.45
CA TYR A 119 2.80 4.65 -2.45
C TYR A 119 2.17 3.43 -1.80
N LEU A 120 2.84 2.86 -0.79
CA LEU A 120 2.39 1.68 -0.07
C LEU A 120 1.08 1.94 0.71
N ARG A 121 0.91 3.13 1.29
CA ARG A 121 -0.34 3.52 1.97
C ARG A 121 -1.51 3.51 0.99
N ARG A 122 -1.33 4.12 -0.18
CA ARG A 122 -2.38 4.19 -1.21
C ARG A 122 -2.65 2.82 -1.79
N LEU A 123 -1.62 1.99 -1.95
CA LEU A 123 -1.79 0.58 -2.28
C LEU A 123 -2.63 -0.14 -1.22
N VAL A 124 -2.34 0.09 0.07
CA VAL A 124 -3.10 -0.54 1.16
C VAL A 124 -4.57 -0.18 1.09
N LEU A 125 -4.87 1.11 0.85
CA LEU A 125 -6.24 1.62 0.78
C LEU A 125 -7.06 1.06 -0.40
N LEU A 126 -6.40 0.59 -1.47
CA LEU A 126 -7.08 -0.08 -2.58
C LEU A 126 -7.57 -1.49 -2.18
N PHE A 127 -6.85 -2.18 -1.30
CA PHE A 127 -7.18 -3.53 -0.84
C PHE A 127 -8.05 -3.52 0.43
N SER A 128 -7.82 -2.58 1.33
CA SER A 128 -8.53 -2.39 2.60
C SER A 128 -8.78 -0.89 2.81
N PRO A 129 -10.03 -0.41 2.63
CA PRO A 129 -10.36 1.02 2.69
C PRO A 129 -10.36 1.60 4.11
N ASP A 130 -9.99 0.80 5.11
CA ASP A 130 -9.91 1.24 6.50
C ASP A 130 -8.89 2.38 6.64
N LEU A 131 -9.28 3.42 7.39
CA LEU A 131 -8.45 4.61 7.58
C LEU A 131 -7.02 4.26 8.02
N VAL A 132 -6.03 4.78 7.31
CA VAL A 132 -4.63 4.83 7.75
C VAL A 132 -4.35 6.25 8.20
N GLU A 133 -4.12 6.43 9.51
CA GLU A 133 -3.83 7.74 10.09
C GLU A 133 -2.58 8.38 9.46
N THR A 134 -2.64 9.69 9.29
CA THR A 134 -1.55 10.50 8.76
C THR A 134 -1.22 11.63 9.72
N ASP A 135 0.05 12.04 9.74
CA ASP A 135 0.49 13.20 10.49
C ASP A 135 -0.09 14.52 9.93
N SER A 136 0.23 15.64 10.59
CA SER A 136 -0.13 17.00 10.15
C SER A 136 0.36 17.40 8.75
N ARG A 137 1.27 16.62 8.15
CA ARG A 137 1.81 16.82 6.81
C ARG A 137 1.21 15.84 5.80
N GLY A 138 0.26 14.99 6.21
CA GLY A 138 -0.39 13.99 5.38
C GLY A 138 0.45 12.73 5.14
N HIS A 139 1.50 12.49 5.94
CA HIS A 139 2.35 11.30 5.83
C HIS A 139 1.94 10.24 6.86
N ALA A 140 1.81 8.99 6.43
CA ALA A 140 1.59 7.86 7.33
C ALA A 140 2.92 7.36 7.92
N ASP A 141 2.83 6.66 9.04
CA ASP A 141 3.95 5.90 9.58
C ASP A 141 4.19 4.66 8.71
N LEU A 142 5.43 4.48 8.24
CA LEU A 142 5.82 3.33 7.43
C LEU A 142 5.58 2.01 8.16
N THR A 143 5.80 1.96 9.46
CA THR A 143 5.62 0.73 10.25
C THR A 143 4.16 0.27 10.21
N VAL A 144 3.22 1.20 10.44
CA VAL A 144 1.78 0.95 10.37
C VAL A 144 1.34 0.50 8.98
N VAL A 145 1.86 1.14 7.92
CA VAL A 145 1.55 0.78 6.53
C VAL A 145 2.06 -0.63 6.19
N VAL A 146 3.28 -0.96 6.62
CA VAL A 146 3.92 -2.24 6.31
C VAL A 146 3.29 -3.39 7.10
N ASP A 147 2.86 -3.16 8.34
CA ASP A 147 2.11 -4.15 9.11
C ASP A 147 0.78 -4.51 8.42
N ARG A 148 0.09 -3.51 7.85
CA ARG A 148 -1.12 -3.76 7.05
C ARG A 148 -0.83 -4.52 5.76
N LEU A 149 0.27 -4.22 5.08
CA LEU A 149 0.72 -4.99 3.91
C LEU A 149 0.97 -6.46 4.25
N ALA A 150 1.58 -6.75 5.41
CA ALA A 150 1.81 -8.13 5.84
C ALA A 150 0.49 -8.91 5.98
N GLY A 151 -0.58 -8.23 6.40
CA GLY A 151 -1.95 -8.78 6.50
C GLY A 151 -2.56 -9.22 5.17
N PHE A 152 -2.10 -8.69 4.03
CA PHE A 152 -2.61 -9.08 2.71
C PHE A 152 -2.33 -10.53 2.36
N SER A 153 -1.31 -11.14 2.96
CA SER A 153 -1.07 -12.58 2.84
C SER A 153 -2.29 -13.41 3.23
N THR A 154 -3.04 -12.98 4.26
CA THR A 154 -4.24 -13.69 4.74
C THR A 154 -5.43 -13.46 3.80
N GLN A 155 -5.54 -12.27 3.22
CA GLN A 155 -6.65 -11.90 2.33
C GLN A 155 -6.49 -12.46 0.92
N THR A 156 -5.26 -12.53 0.42
CA THR A 156 -4.94 -12.90 -0.97
C THR A 156 -4.40 -14.33 -1.09
N GLY A 157 -3.95 -14.94 0.00
CA GLY A 157 -3.24 -16.22 0.00
C GLY A 157 -1.78 -16.15 -0.46
N VAL A 158 -1.27 -14.96 -0.80
CA VAL A 158 0.07 -14.72 -1.34
C VAL A 158 1.05 -14.43 -0.18
N LYS A 159 1.92 -15.39 0.15
CA LYS A 159 2.85 -15.31 1.31
C LYS A 159 3.95 -14.26 1.11
N GLU A 160 4.21 -13.89 -0.13
CA GLU A 160 5.23 -12.93 -0.54
C GLU A 160 4.97 -11.52 0.04
N TRP A 161 3.72 -11.21 0.38
CA TRP A 161 3.36 -9.96 1.08
C TRP A 161 4.04 -9.84 2.44
N THR A 162 4.02 -10.91 3.24
CA THR A 162 4.69 -10.93 4.56
C THR A 162 6.19 -10.81 4.39
N ALA A 163 6.76 -11.54 3.42
CA ALA A 163 8.20 -11.49 3.16
C ALA A 163 8.67 -10.10 2.70
N LEU A 164 7.91 -9.44 1.82
CA LEU A 164 8.20 -8.07 1.39
C LEU A 164 8.13 -7.09 2.57
N SER A 165 7.13 -7.23 3.42
CA SER A 165 6.93 -6.36 4.58
C SER A 165 8.09 -6.46 5.57
N VAL A 166 8.54 -7.68 5.88
CA VAL A 166 9.72 -7.91 6.74
C VAL A 166 10.99 -7.30 6.12
N GLN A 167 11.18 -7.45 4.81
CA GLN A 167 12.33 -6.87 4.10
C GLN A 167 12.33 -5.34 4.20
N ILE A 168 11.18 -4.71 3.98
CA ILE A 168 11.03 -3.24 4.03
C ILE A 168 11.32 -2.73 5.44
N LEU A 169 10.74 -3.36 6.48
CA LEU A 169 10.98 -2.98 7.88
C LEU A 169 12.46 -3.10 8.25
N SER A 170 13.08 -4.23 7.91
CA SER A 170 14.50 -4.48 8.22
C SER A 170 15.41 -3.46 7.53
N ALA A 171 15.13 -3.14 6.26
CA ALA A 171 15.89 -2.14 5.51
C ALA A 171 15.65 -0.72 6.05
N TYR A 172 14.43 -0.40 6.48
CA TYR A 172 14.12 0.89 7.09
C TYR A 172 14.79 1.06 8.46
N GLU A 173 14.77 0.04 9.30
CA GLU A 173 15.49 0.03 10.58
C GLU A 173 16.99 0.19 10.35
N LEU A 174 17.56 -0.55 9.40
CA LEU A 174 18.96 -0.38 9.01
C LEU A 174 19.22 1.06 8.56
N ALA A 175 18.37 1.64 7.72
CA ALA A 175 18.48 3.02 7.25
C ALA A 175 18.37 4.06 8.38
N GLN A 176 17.67 3.79 9.48
CA GLN A 176 17.64 4.71 10.63
C GLN A 176 19.00 4.78 11.34
N HIS A 177 19.75 3.67 11.35
CA HIS A 177 21.03 3.55 12.05
C HIS A 177 22.24 3.76 11.15
N THR A 178 22.09 3.58 9.84
CA THR A 178 23.16 3.65 8.84
C THR A 178 22.93 4.84 7.90
N GLY A 179 23.97 5.27 7.19
CA GLY A 179 23.85 6.35 6.21
C GLY A 179 24.16 7.76 6.73
N TRP A 180 24.61 7.96 7.97
CA TRP A 180 25.12 9.27 8.40
C TRP A 180 26.60 9.40 8.08
N TYR A 181 26.94 10.27 7.13
CA TYR A 181 28.33 10.60 6.78
C TYR A 181 28.72 11.95 7.39
N SER A 182 29.91 12.00 7.96
CA SER A 182 30.54 13.26 8.36
C SER A 182 31.02 13.98 7.11
N MET A 183 30.47 15.15 6.79
CA MET A 183 31.05 16.03 5.78
C MET A 183 32.07 16.95 6.48
N ASP A 184 33.35 16.68 6.22
CA ASP A 184 34.56 17.41 6.62
C ASP A 184 35.14 17.27 8.05
N SER A 185 36.47 17.44 8.09
CA SER A 185 37.40 17.39 9.23
C SER A 185 37.67 18.77 9.88
N GLY A 186 36.81 19.76 9.61
CA GLY A 186 36.87 21.10 10.20
C GLY A 186 36.17 21.20 11.57
N PRO A 187 36.31 22.34 12.28
CA PRO A 187 35.78 22.52 13.64
C PRO A 187 34.24 22.53 13.75
N ASN A 188 33.52 22.57 12.62
CA ASN A 188 32.06 22.45 12.56
C ASN A 188 31.69 21.20 11.73
N VAL A 189 31.69 20.04 12.39
CA VAL A 189 31.31 18.77 11.77
C VAL A 189 29.78 18.75 11.57
N TYR A 190 29.32 18.81 10.32
CA TYR A 190 27.91 18.58 9.98
C TYR A 190 27.75 17.16 9.44
N ALA A 191 27.01 16.32 10.16
CA ALA A 191 26.64 15.00 9.67
C ALA A 191 25.47 15.14 8.68
N SER A 192 25.64 14.60 7.47
CA SER A 192 24.58 14.51 6.47
C SER A 192 24.21 13.06 6.24
N TYR A 193 22.92 12.77 6.18
CA TYR A 193 22.45 11.45 5.78
C TYR A 193 22.64 11.27 4.26
N GLY A 194 23.35 10.22 3.83
CA GLY A 194 23.39 9.76 2.44
C GLY A 194 22.42 8.60 2.24
N ASP A 195 21.61 8.69 1.19
CA ASP A 195 20.49 7.78 0.95
C ASP A 195 20.89 6.56 0.10
N GLU A 196 21.72 5.68 0.67
CA GLU A 196 22.14 4.42 0.02
C GLU A 196 20.97 3.48 -0.34
N PHE A 197 19.80 3.70 0.28
CA PHE A 197 18.61 2.88 0.11
C PHE A 197 17.72 3.34 -1.06
N ALA A 198 18.09 4.38 -1.81
CA ALA A 198 17.28 4.90 -2.91
C ALA A 198 16.91 3.82 -3.93
N HIS A 199 17.87 2.97 -4.33
CA HIS A 199 17.60 1.88 -5.27
C HIS A 199 16.67 0.82 -4.66
N TYR A 200 16.91 0.45 -3.40
CA TYR A 200 16.08 -0.52 -2.68
C TYR A 200 14.62 -0.06 -2.59
N ARG A 201 14.38 1.21 -2.23
CA ARG A 201 13.01 1.75 -2.09
C ARG A 201 12.21 1.60 -3.38
N VAL A 202 12.83 1.87 -4.53
CA VAL A 202 12.20 1.69 -5.85
C VAL A 202 11.92 0.21 -6.14
N GLN A 203 12.88 -0.67 -5.87
CA GLN A 203 12.69 -2.11 -6.06
C GLN A 203 11.55 -2.65 -5.18
N ALA A 204 11.46 -2.20 -3.92
CA ALA A 204 10.39 -2.57 -3.01
C ALA A 204 9.02 -2.12 -3.52
N GLY A 205 8.90 -0.88 -4.00
CA GLY A 205 7.66 -0.37 -4.62
C GLY A 205 7.25 -1.17 -5.86
N ARG A 206 8.21 -1.47 -6.76
CA ARG A 206 7.95 -2.32 -7.94
C ARG A 206 7.52 -3.73 -7.58
N LYS A 207 8.12 -4.31 -6.54
CA LYS A 207 7.75 -5.65 -6.06
C LYS A 207 6.35 -5.63 -5.44
N ALA A 208 5.98 -4.60 -4.69
CA ALA A 208 4.62 -4.41 -4.19
C ALA A 208 3.60 -4.30 -5.34
N SER A 209 3.94 -3.52 -6.38
CA SER A 209 3.12 -3.38 -7.59
C SER A 209 2.88 -4.73 -8.30
N GLN A 210 3.93 -5.54 -8.45
CA GLN A 210 3.82 -6.88 -9.05
C GLN A 210 2.94 -7.81 -8.22
N LEU A 211 3.13 -7.81 -6.89
CA LEU A 211 2.30 -8.60 -5.98
C LEU A 211 0.84 -8.16 -6.02
N ALA A 212 0.57 -6.86 -6.11
CA ALA A 212 -0.79 -6.33 -6.20
C ALA A 212 -1.53 -6.87 -7.41
N ARG A 213 -0.88 -6.86 -8.58
CA ARG A 213 -1.44 -7.44 -9.81
C ARG A 213 -1.62 -8.96 -9.74
N ALA A 214 -0.74 -9.67 -9.05
CA ALA A 214 -0.87 -11.11 -8.85
C ALA A 214 -2.00 -11.48 -7.86
N SER A 215 -2.33 -10.56 -6.95
CA SER A 215 -3.27 -10.80 -5.83
C SER A 215 -4.74 -10.69 -6.23
N ALA A 216 -5.05 -9.92 -7.29
CA ALA A 216 -6.37 -9.88 -7.93
C ALA A 216 -7.59 -9.67 -7.01
N TYR A 217 -7.37 -9.01 -5.89
CA TYR A 217 -8.39 -8.66 -4.91
C TYR A 217 -8.33 -7.14 -4.75
N LEU A 218 -9.46 -6.48 -4.96
CA LEU A 218 -9.66 -5.09 -4.55
C LEU A 218 -10.93 -5.02 -3.71
N ALA A 219 -10.98 -4.07 -2.80
CA ALA A 219 -12.21 -3.77 -2.09
C ALA A 219 -13.31 -3.37 -3.09
N PRO A 220 -14.59 -3.73 -2.86
CA PRO A 220 -15.70 -3.39 -3.77
C PRO A 220 -15.85 -1.89 -4.05
N GLU A 221 -15.42 -1.06 -3.11
CA GLU A 221 -15.48 0.40 -3.11
C GLU A 221 -14.08 1.03 -3.28
N ALA A 222 -13.13 0.29 -3.85
CA ALA A 222 -11.75 0.76 -3.98
C ALA A 222 -11.67 2.06 -4.82
N GLU A 223 -11.26 3.15 -4.16
CA GLU A 223 -10.94 4.42 -4.78
C GLU A 223 -9.48 4.78 -4.52
N LEU A 224 -8.82 5.37 -5.51
CA LEU A 224 -7.44 5.81 -5.35
C LEU A 224 -7.40 7.05 -4.47
N ALA A 225 -6.95 6.89 -3.23
CA ALA A 225 -6.71 8.01 -2.32
C ALA A 225 -5.71 9.01 -2.94
N PRO A 226 -5.88 10.33 -2.69
CA PRO A 226 -4.98 11.34 -3.23
C PRO A 226 -3.56 11.16 -2.67
N ALA A 227 -2.57 11.44 -3.52
CA ALA A 227 -1.16 11.48 -3.11
C ALA A 227 -0.96 12.50 -2.00
N ALA A 228 -0.16 12.14 -0.98
CA ALA A 228 0.25 13.12 0.01
C ALA A 228 1.02 14.26 -0.69
N ALA A 229 0.84 15.50 -0.25
CA ALA A 229 1.50 16.65 -0.86
C ALA A 229 3.03 16.46 -0.80
N ILE A 230 3.66 16.21 -1.95
CA ILE A 230 5.10 16.03 -2.01
C ILE A 230 5.78 17.39 -2.10
N ARG A 231 6.63 17.73 -1.12
CA ARG A 231 7.51 18.89 -1.26
C ARG A 231 8.54 18.59 -2.35
N LEU A 232 8.37 19.19 -3.53
CA LEU A 232 9.32 19.09 -4.65
C LEU A 232 10.78 19.44 -4.25
N ASP A 233 10.94 20.26 -3.22
CA ASP A 233 12.24 20.59 -2.59
C ASP A 233 12.97 19.37 -1.98
N ARG A 234 12.30 18.22 -1.87
CA ARG A 234 12.87 16.95 -1.38
C ARG A 234 13.73 16.22 -2.42
N TYR A 235 13.51 16.47 -3.71
CA TYR A 235 14.24 15.81 -4.81
C TYR A 235 15.31 16.69 -5.46
N ASP A 236 15.42 17.95 -5.02
CA ASP A 236 16.42 18.91 -5.49
C ASP A 236 16.93 19.75 -4.30
N PRO A 237 17.85 19.18 -3.49
CA PRO A 237 18.40 19.85 -2.30
C PRO A 237 18.99 21.22 -2.64
N ALA A 238 19.67 21.32 -3.79
CA ALA A 238 20.24 22.57 -4.28
C ALA A 238 19.15 23.64 -4.48
N ARG A 239 18.06 23.31 -5.16
CA ARG A 239 16.93 24.25 -5.36
C ARG A 239 16.34 24.75 -4.05
N SER A 240 16.28 23.92 -3.02
CA SER A 240 15.78 24.30 -1.70
C SER A 240 16.73 25.24 -0.94
N ALA A 241 18.04 24.97 -0.99
CA ALA A 241 19.07 25.81 -0.37
C ALA A 241 19.14 27.21 -1.03
N PHE A 242 18.98 27.27 -2.35
CA PHE A 242 19.00 28.54 -3.09
C PHE A 242 17.66 29.28 -3.07
N ARG A 243 16.53 28.61 -2.81
CA ARG A 243 15.21 29.27 -2.64
C ARG A 243 15.22 30.26 -1.48
N ALA A 244 15.80 29.89 -0.34
CA ALA A 244 15.91 30.79 0.82
C ALA A 244 16.77 32.01 0.48
N SER A 245 17.89 31.82 -0.20
CA SER A 245 18.78 32.91 -0.65
C SER A 245 18.10 33.86 -1.65
N VAL A 246 17.32 33.32 -2.59
CA VAL A 246 16.53 34.12 -3.54
C VAL A 246 15.40 34.87 -2.82
N ILE A 247 14.68 34.23 -1.90
CA ILE A 247 13.62 34.87 -1.10
C ILE A 247 14.19 35.99 -0.25
N VAL A 248 15.31 35.77 0.45
CA VAL A 248 16.00 36.79 1.25
C VAL A 248 16.48 37.94 0.37
N GLY A 249 17.07 37.66 -0.79
CA GLY A 249 17.49 38.69 -1.74
C GLY A 249 16.32 39.55 -2.24
N VAL A 250 15.20 38.92 -2.61
CA VAL A 250 13.96 39.61 -3.00
C VAL A 250 13.39 40.42 -1.83
N PHE A 251 13.38 39.86 -0.61
CA PHE A 251 12.87 40.54 0.58
C PHE A 251 13.71 41.77 0.95
N ILE A 252 15.04 41.68 0.85
CA ILE A 252 15.95 42.83 1.02
C ILE A 252 15.66 43.88 -0.06
N GLY A 253 15.51 43.48 -1.32
CA GLY A 253 15.16 44.41 -2.41
C GLY A 253 13.82 45.14 -2.18
N ILE A 254 12.80 44.41 -1.73
CA ILE A 254 11.49 44.98 -1.38
C ILE A 254 11.62 45.90 -0.16
N ALA A 255 12.31 45.48 0.89
CA ALA A 255 12.49 46.27 2.11
C ALA A 255 13.20 47.61 1.83
N VAL A 256 14.25 47.61 1.00
CA VAL A 256 14.94 48.84 0.58
C VAL A 256 14.02 49.73 -0.26
N THR A 257 13.25 49.15 -1.18
CA THR A 257 12.30 49.89 -2.01
C THR A 257 11.18 50.54 -1.17
N VAL A 258 10.65 49.80 -0.19
CA VAL A 258 9.63 50.31 0.74
C VAL A 258 10.20 51.38 1.66
N ALA A 259 11.44 51.22 2.15
CA ALA A 259 12.12 52.24 2.95
C ALA A 259 12.35 53.54 2.17
N LEU A 260 12.79 53.46 0.91
CA LEU A 260 12.96 54.61 0.02
C LEU A 260 11.62 55.33 -0.27
N TRP A 261 10.53 54.58 -0.33
CA TRP A 261 9.20 55.13 -0.53
C TRP A 261 8.63 55.79 0.74
N LEU A 262 8.83 55.18 1.91
CA LEU A 262 8.35 55.71 3.20
C LEU A 262 9.15 56.93 3.70
N LEU A 263 10.42 57.07 3.28
CA LEU A 263 11.30 58.16 3.70
C LEU A 263 11.29 59.37 2.74
N ASP A 264 10.41 59.36 1.74
CA ASP A 264 10.23 60.43 0.73
C ASP A 264 11.57 60.92 0.14
N VAL A 265 12.41 59.96 -0.23
CA VAL A 265 13.81 60.21 -0.60
C VAL A 265 13.89 60.81 -2.01
N SER A 266 14.87 61.69 -2.23
CA SER A 266 15.04 62.45 -3.47
C SER A 266 15.06 61.59 -4.74
N ALA A 267 14.65 62.17 -5.88
CA ALA A 267 14.64 61.51 -7.19
C ALA A 267 16.00 60.90 -7.56
N TYR A 268 17.10 61.50 -7.09
CA TYR A 268 18.46 60.99 -7.26
C TYR A 268 18.71 59.65 -6.55
N ALA A 269 18.13 59.43 -5.37
CA ALA A 269 18.23 58.15 -4.66
C ALA A 269 17.46 57.03 -5.36
N TRP A 270 16.30 57.36 -5.96
CA TRP A 270 15.55 56.43 -6.81
C TRP A 270 16.30 56.05 -8.08
N GLU A 271 16.99 57.00 -8.70
CA GLU A 271 17.83 56.77 -9.87
C GLU A 271 19.02 55.86 -9.54
N ILE A 272 19.72 56.13 -8.43
CA ILE A 272 20.80 55.25 -7.93
C ILE A 272 20.28 53.85 -7.61
N TRP A 273 19.12 53.74 -6.94
CA TRP A 273 18.52 52.44 -6.64
C TRP A 273 18.12 51.69 -7.91
N GLY A 274 17.53 52.36 -8.90
CA GLY A 274 17.20 51.79 -10.20
C GLY A 274 18.40 51.22 -10.95
N HIS A 275 19.58 51.83 -10.79
CA HIS A 275 20.83 51.32 -11.37
C HIS A 275 21.50 50.23 -10.54
N THR A 276 21.39 50.29 -9.20
CA THR A 276 22.09 49.37 -8.29
C THR A 276 21.28 48.10 -7.99
N ALA A 277 19.95 48.17 -7.98
CA ALA A 277 19.09 47.02 -7.72
C ALA A 277 19.30 45.86 -8.73
N PRO A 278 19.42 46.09 -10.06
CA PRO A 278 19.77 45.03 -11.00
C PRO A 278 21.16 44.46 -10.72
N ILE A 279 22.15 45.32 -10.40
CA ILE A 279 23.54 44.91 -10.13
C ILE A 279 23.64 44.06 -8.86
N VAL A 280 22.76 44.25 -7.86
CA VAL A 280 22.78 43.46 -6.63
C VAL A 280 21.90 42.20 -6.76
N LEU A 281 20.73 42.31 -7.39
CA LEU A 281 19.75 41.21 -7.45
C LEU A 281 20.05 40.21 -8.59
N LEU A 282 20.54 40.66 -9.76
CA LEU A 282 20.85 39.75 -10.87
C LEU A 282 21.99 38.79 -10.54
N PRO A 283 23.12 39.18 -9.90
CA PRO A 283 24.17 38.24 -9.54
C PRO A 283 23.74 37.24 -8.47
N VAL A 284 22.82 37.62 -7.57
CA VAL A 284 22.24 36.67 -6.60
C VAL A 284 21.42 35.61 -7.35
N VAL A 285 20.56 36.01 -8.28
CA VAL A 285 19.74 35.08 -9.07
C VAL A 285 20.59 34.25 -10.05
N ALA A 286 21.52 34.88 -10.77
CA ALA A 286 22.41 34.23 -11.73
C ALA A 286 23.45 33.33 -11.04
N GLY A 287 24.01 33.78 -9.91
CA GLY A 287 24.89 32.99 -9.06
C GLY A 287 24.18 31.77 -8.48
N CYS A 288 22.93 31.93 -8.01
CA CYS A 288 22.10 30.80 -7.61
C CYS A 288 21.84 29.84 -8.79
N ALA A 289 21.57 30.35 -10.00
CA ALA A 289 21.35 29.53 -11.19
C ALA A 289 22.59 28.74 -11.62
N VAL A 290 23.77 29.37 -11.59
CA VAL A 290 25.04 28.71 -11.90
C VAL A 290 25.42 27.70 -10.81
N ALA A 291 25.26 28.04 -9.54
CA ALA A 291 25.52 27.13 -8.42
C ALA A 291 24.56 25.93 -8.42
N MET A 292 23.27 26.13 -8.73
CA MET A 292 22.32 25.05 -8.97
C MET A 292 22.75 24.15 -10.13
N ARG A 293 23.20 24.74 -11.24
CA ARG A 293 23.69 23.97 -12.40
C ARG A 293 24.95 23.17 -12.06
N HIS A 294 25.83 23.71 -11.23
CA HIS A 294 27.04 23.03 -10.84
C HIS A 294 26.76 21.90 -9.84
N ALA A 295 25.90 22.14 -8.85
CA ALA A 295 25.47 21.15 -7.86
C ALA A 295 24.68 19.97 -8.47
N ARG A 296 24.02 20.17 -9.61
CA ARG A 296 23.36 19.09 -10.38
C ARG A 296 24.31 18.28 -11.27
N ARG A 297 25.56 18.73 -11.46
CA ARG A 297 26.58 18.08 -12.30
C ARG A 297 27.59 17.26 -11.49
N GLN A 298 27.64 17.49 -10.18
CA GLN A 298 28.40 16.70 -9.21
C GLN A 298 27.52 15.56 -8.72
#